data_AF-A0AAD9HMD1-F1
#
_entry.id   AF-A0AAD9HMD1-F1
#
_cell.length_a   1.000
_cell.length_b   1.000
_cell.length_c   1.000
_cell.angle_alpha   90.00
_cell.angle_beta   90.00
_cell.angle_gamma   90.00
#
_symmetry.space_group_name_H-M   'P 1'
#
loop_
_entity.id
_entity.type
_entity.pdbx_description
1 polymer ?
#
loop_
_entity_poly.entity_id
_entity_poly.type
_entity_poly.pdbx_seq_one_letter_code
_entity_poly.pdbx_strand_id
1 'polypeptide(L)'
;MKTAVLASVFLALFTGVNSCSNFNKCQCVNADGSTNVLATQQACDQDKKNHADIGAADGSFFTQVDSDGVTKCFPGESNHVSFLLDNCDFRELCNGFGAAGDSLCEDKDGDAKRSLRFKKF
;
A
#
# COMPACT_ATOMS: atom_id res chain seq x y z
N MET A 1 -48.27 8.86 -12.58
CA MET A 1 -46.80 8.93 -12.67
C MET A 1 -46.31 9.77 -11.51
N LYS A 2 -45.68 9.15 -10.50
CA LYS A 2 -45.04 9.87 -9.40
C LYS A 2 -43.65 9.27 -9.23
N THR A 3 -42.68 10.09 -9.58
CA THR A 3 -41.25 9.90 -9.51
C THR A 3 -40.82 9.60 -8.08
N ALA A 4 -40.27 8.42 -7.84
CA ALA A 4 -39.47 8.16 -6.65
C ALA A 4 -38.00 8.36 -7.03
N VAL A 5 -37.51 9.48 -6.54
CA VAL A 5 -36.18 10.04 -6.70
C VAL A 5 -35.13 9.06 -6.16
N LEU A 6 -34.18 8.73 -7.03
CA LEU A 6 -32.76 8.46 -6.79
C LEU A 6 -32.43 7.84 -5.41
N ALA A 7 -32.27 6.52 -5.40
CA ALA A 7 -31.58 5.81 -4.32
C ALA A 7 -30.15 6.36 -4.21
N SER A 8 -30.00 7.29 -3.27
CA SER A 8 -28.81 7.82 -2.65
C SER A 8 -27.58 6.91 -2.76
N VAL A 9 -26.65 7.33 -3.63
CA VAL A 9 -25.25 6.92 -3.66
C VAL A 9 -24.62 7.30 -2.32
N PHE A 10 -24.63 6.37 -1.37
CA PHE A 10 -23.80 6.40 -0.17
C PHE A 10 -22.69 5.36 -0.32
N LEU A 11 -21.83 5.53 -1.33
CA LEU A 11 -20.48 4.99 -1.24
C LEU A 11 -19.66 6.04 -0.50
N ALA A 12 -19.69 5.96 0.82
CA ALA A 12 -18.91 6.79 1.71
C ALA A 12 -17.44 6.70 1.25
N LEU A 13 -16.93 7.84 0.77
CA LEU A 13 -15.51 8.10 0.68
C LEU A 13 -14.95 8.04 2.11
N PHE A 14 -14.58 6.84 2.55
CA PHE A 14 -13.53 6.70 3.56
C PHE A 14 -12.21 7.04 2.87
N THR A 15 -12.05 8.31 2.46
CA THR A 15 -10.72 8.90 2.36
C THR A 15 -10.25 9.04 3.79
N GLY A 16 -9.81 7.92 4.38
CA GLY A 16 -8.95 7.98 5.54
C GLY A 16 -7.84 8.94 5.16
N VAL A 17 -7.68 10.00 5.95
CA VAL A 17 -6.57 10.93 5.81
C VAL A 17 -5.33 10.16 6.27
N ASN A 18 -4.93 9.16 5.49
CA ASN A 18 -3.68 8.47 5.66
C ASN A 18 -2.64 9.48 5.18
N SER A 19 -2.09 10.22 6.15
CA SER A 19 -0.88 11.00 5.91
C SER A 19 0.12 10.10 5.22
N CYS A 20 0.60 10.54 4.06
CA CYS A 20 1.62 9.82 3.32
C CYS A 20 2.87 9.68 4.21
N SER A 21 3.39 8.47 4.30
CA SER A 21 4.54 8.12 5.10
C SER A 21 5.28 6.96 4.45
N ASN A 22 6.52 6.79 4.88
CA ASN A 22 7.42 5.75 4.40
C ASN A 22 7.33 4.51 5.30
N PHE A 23 7.28 3.33 4.69
CA PHE A 23 7.08 2.04 5.37
C PHE A 23 8.05 0.98 4.87
N ASN A 24 8.16 -0.11 5.64
CA ASN A 24 9.07 -1.22 5.35
C ASN A 24 8.42 -2.37 4.58
N LYS A 25 7.11 -2.43 4.51
CA LYS A 25 6.39 -3.41 3.69
C LYS A 25 4.99 -2.91 3.40
N CYS A 26 4.49 -3.16 2.21
CA CYS A 26 3.14 -2.80 1.80
C CYS A 26 2.46 -3.91 1.00
N GLN A 27 1.15 -4.00 1.07
CA GLN A 27 0.32 -4.84 0.19
C GLN A 27 -0.87 -4.07 -0.34
N CYS A 28 -1.33 -4.46 -1.51
CA CYS A 28 -2.60 -3.99 -2.07
C CYS A 28 -3.75 -4.81 -1.50
N VAL A 29 -4.87 -4.16 -1.19
CA VAL A 29 -6.12 -4.84 -0.82
C VAL A 29 -7.25 -4.51 -1.79
N ASN A 30 -8.17 -5.45 -1.94
CA ASN A 30 -9.43 -5.23 -2.65
C ASN A 30 -10.37 -4.35 -1.82
N ALA A 31 -11.47 -3.91 -2.42
CA ALA A 31 -12.49 -3.11 -1.73
C ALA A 31 -13.13 -3.85 -0.53
N ASP A 32 -13.11 -5.18 -0.53
CA ASP A 32 -13.59 -6.01 0.58
C ASP A 32 -12.54 -6.22 1.70
N GLY A 33 -11.35 -5.63 1.55
CA GLY A 33 -10.23 -5.76 2.48
C GLY A 33 -9.38 -7.01 2.31
N SER A 34 -9.70 -7.89 1.36
CA SER A 34 -8.87 -9.07 1.05
C SER A 34 -7.57 -8.68 0.33
N THR A 35 -6.49 -9.43 0.57
CA THR A 35 -5.21 -9.20 -0.12
C THR A 35 -5.35 -9.40 -1.63
N ASN A 36 -4.81 -8.46 -2.41
CA ASN A 36 -4.68 -8.59 -3.86
C ASN A 36 -3.21 -8.86 -4.24
N VAL A 37 -2.88 -10.14 -4.37
CA VAL A 37 -1.51 -10.61 -4.64
C VAL A 37 -0.99 -10.10 -5.99
N LEU A 38 -1.83 -10.15 -7.03
CA LEU A 38 -1.44 -9.73 -8.38
C LEU A 38 -1.15 -8.23 -8.44
N ALA A 39 -2.04 -7.41 -7.89
CA ALA A 39 -1.82 -5.97 -7.82
C ALA A 39 -0.61 -5.63 -6.94
N THR A 40 -0.38 -6.37 -5.85
CA THR A 40 0.81 -6.18 -4.99
C THR A 40 2.10 -6.40 -5.76
N GLN A 41 2.19 -7.50 -6.53
CA GLN A 41 3.35 -7.79 -7.37
C GLN A 41 3.57 -6.68 -8.42
N GLN A 42 2.51 -6.30 -9.12
CA GLN A 42 2.58 -5.27 -10.17
C GLN A 42 2.95 -3.89 -9.62
N ALA A 43 2.38 -3.51 -8.48
CA ALA A 43 2.73 -2.27 -7.78
C ALA A 43 4.19 -2.28 -7.33
N CYS A 44 4.67 -3.37 -6.74
CA CYS A 44 6.06 -3.51 -6.31
C CYS A 44 7.05 -3.41 -7.49
N ASP A 45 6.74 -4.07 -8.60
CA ASP A 45 7.56 -4.01 -9.82
C ASP A 45 7.54 -2.61 -10.46
N GLN A 46 6.40 -1.91 -10.39
CA GLN A 46 6.28 -0.54 -10.89
C GLN A 46 7.03 0.44 -9.99
N ASP A 47 6.95 0.29 -8.67
CA ASP A 47 7.67 1.14 -7.72
C ASP A 47 9.19 0.98 -7.87
N LYS A 48 9.66 -0.25 -8.12
CA LYS A 48 11.05 -0.53 -8.52
C LYS A 48 11.47 0.27 -9.76
N LYS A 49 10.62 0.31 -10.79
CA LYS A 49 10.91 1.06 -12.04
C LYS A 49 10.92 2.57 -11.80
N ASN A 50 10.02 3.07 -10.95
CA ASN A 50 9.93 4.49 -10.62
C ASN A 50 11.19 5.02 -9.93
N HIS A 51 11.94 4.14 -9.25
CA HIS A 51 13.19 4.50 -8.56
C HIS A 51 14.45 4.06 -9.31
N ALA A 52 14.32 3.53 -10.54
CA ALA A 52 15.46 2.99 -11.30
C ALA A 52 16.50 4.08 -11.65
N ASP A 53 16.06 5.33 -11.82
CA ASP A 53 16.89 6.49 -12.13
C ASP A 53 17.75 6.95 -10.95
N ILE A 54 17.31 6.71 -9.71
CA ILE A 54 18.08 7.00 -8.49
C ILE A 54 18.94 5.82 -8.02
N GLY A 55 19.17 4.83 -8.90
CA GLY A 55 20.07 3.72 -8.63
C GLY A 55 19.41 2.53 -7.93
N ALA A 56 18.08 2.43 -7.94
CA ALA A 56 17.37 1.23 -7.53
C ALA A 56 17.69 0.08 -8.52
N ALA A 57 18.67 -0.76 -8.18
CA ALA A 57 19.03 -1.94 -8.98
C ALA A 57 18.16 -3.16 -8.63
N ASP A 58 18.48 -4.33 -9.20
CA ASP A 58 17.89 -5.60 -8.77
C ASP A 58 18.08 -5.79 -7.25
N GLY A 59 16.96 -5.95 -6.53
CA GLY A 59 16.93 -6.09 -5.08
C GLY A 59 16.49 -4.84 -4.30
N SER A 60 16.31 -3.68 -4.95
CA SER A 60 15.80 -2.45 -4.30
C SER A 60 14.37 -2.58 -3.78
N PHE A 61 13.53 -3.32 -4.50
CA PHE A 61 12.20 -3.73 -4.09
C PHE A 61 11.95 -5.15 -4.56
N PHE A 62 11.31 -5.96 -3.72
CA PHE A 62 10.99 -7.34 -4.04
C PHE A 62 9.70 -7.76 -3.34
N THR A 63 8.98 -8.67 -3.97
CA THR A 63 7.79 -9.27 -3.39
C THR A 63 8.16 -10.52 -2.60
N GLN A 64 7.68 -10.65 -1.38
CA GLN A 64 7.89 -11.83 -0.53
C GLN A 64 6.62 -12.13 0.26
N VAL A 65 6.42 -13.40 0.61
CA VAL A 65 5.38 -13.83 1.56
C VAL A 65 5.93 -13.64 2.98
N ASP A 66 5.25 -12.85 3.80
CA ASP A 66 5.66 -12.61 5.18
C ASP A 66 5.33 -13.79 6.12
N SER A 67 5.61 -13.64 7.42
CA SER A 67 5.34 -14.68 8.43
C SER A 67 3.86 -15.01 8.59
N ASP A 68 2.97 -14.09 8.21
CA ASP A 68 1.51 -14.26 8.29
C ASP A 68 0.94 -14.92 7.02
N GLY A 69 1.81 -15.28 6.07
CA GLY A 69 1.41 -15.91 4.81
C GLY A 69 0.88 -14.91 3.78
N VAL A 70 1.16 -13.62 3.94
CA VAL A 70 0.65 -12.56 3.07
C VAL A 70 1.74 -12.05 2.14
N THR A 71 1.43 -11.97 0.85
CA THR A 71 2.33 -11.37 -0.14
C THR A 71 2.41 -9.87 0.05
N LYS A 72 3.62 -9.38 0.33
CA LYS A 72 3.93 -7.96 0.52
C LYS A 72 5.11 -7.55 -0.36
N CYS A 73 5.13 -6.29 -0.76
CA CYS A 73 6.30 -5.63 -1.30
C CYS A 73 7.22 -5.22 -0.15
N PHE A 74 8.50 -5.52 -0.28
CA PHE A 74 9.55 -5.14 0.65
C PHE A 74 10.57 -4.27 -0.08
N PRO A 75 11.02 -3.15 0.50
CA PRO A 75 12.21 -2.48 0.06
C PRO A 75 13.43 -3.28 0.51
N GLY A 76 14.43 -3.37 -0.36
CA GLY A 76 15.76 -3.86 -0.04
C GLY A 76 16.76 -2.72 0.02
N GLU A 77 18.03 -3.08 -0.15
CA GLU A 77 19.14 -2.14 -0.16
C GLU A 77 19.80 -2.18 -1.54
N SER A 78 20.06 -1.02 -2.11
CA SER A 78 20.86 -0.91 -3.34
C SER A 78 21.90 0.17 -3.16
N ASN A 79 23.16 -0.14 -3.46
CA ASN A 79 24.28 0.81 -3.39
C ASN A 79 24.38 1.55 -2.03
N HIS A 80 24.16 0.85 -0.91
CA HIS A 80 24.11 1.42 0.45
C HIS A 80 22.98 2.43 0.71
N VAL A 81 21.99 2.50 -0.17
CA VAL A 81 20.76 3.26 0.02
C VAL A 81 19.65 2.30 0.46
N SER A 82 19.04 2.60 1.61
CA SER A 82 17.82 1.93 2.06
C SER A 82 16.62 2.60 1.40
N PHE A 83 15.81 1.79 0.72
CA PHE A 83 14.54 2.26 0.16
C PHE A 83 13.44 2.11 1.20
N LEU A 84 12.39 2.92 1.08
CA LEU A 84 11.15 2.77 1.83
C LEU A 84 9.99 2.94 0.87
N LEU A 85 8.84 2.36 1.21
CA LEU A 85 7.62 2.44 0.42
C LEU A 85 6.77 3.61 0.92
N ASP A 86 6.46 4.56 0.06
CA ASP A 86 5.45 5.58 0.37
C ASP A 86 4.05 4.96 0.22
N ASN A 87 3.24 4.97 1.28
CA ASN A 87 1.92 4.33 1.25
C ASN A 87 0.92 5.01 0.29
N CYS A 88 1.07 6.31 0.02
CA CYS A 88 0.21 7.03 -0.91
C CYS A 88 0.56 6.66 -2.35
N ASP A 89 1.85 6.69 -2.70
CA ASP A 89 2.29 6.27 -4.04
C ASP A 89 1.93 4.80 -4.27
N PHE A 90 2.17 3.95 -3.26
CA PHE A 90 1.83 2.53 -3.35
C PHE A 90 0.32 2.31 -3.49
N ARG A 91 -0.52 3.10 -2.81
CA ARG A 91 -1.98 3.07 -3.00
C ARG A 91 -2.37 3.44 -4.43
N GLU A 92 -1.77 4.49 -4.99
CA GLU A 92 -2.05 4.90 -6.37
C GLU A 92 -1.71 3.80 -7.37
N LEU A 93 -0.57 3.14 -7.17
CA LEU A 93 -0.18 1.97 -7.95
C LEU A 93 -1.18 0.81 -7.79
N CYS A 94 -1.56 0.46 -6.55
CA CYS A 94 -2.55 -0.57 -6.27
C CYS A 94 -3.88 -0.32 -6.99
N ASN A 95 -4.39 0.91 -6.91
CA ASN A 95 -5.62 1.32 -7.58
C ASN A 95 -5.48 1.22 -9.11
N GLY A 96 -4.33 1.62 -9.65
CA GLY A 96 -4.01 1.50 -11.08
C GLY A 96 -4.01 0.05 -11.59
N PHE A 97 -3.74 -0.93 -10.72
CA PHE A 97 -3.76 -2.36 -11.01
C PHE A 97 -5.05 -3.07 -10.56
N GLY A 98 -6.11 -2.31 -10.23
CA GLY A 98 -7.44 -2.86 -9.96
C GLY A 98 -7.71 -3.29 -8.51
N ALA A 99 -6.79 -2.99 -7.58
CA ALA A 99 -7.02 -3.16 -6.15
C ALA A 99 -7.58 -1.87 -5.57
N ALA A 100 -8.92 -1.75 -5.56
CA ALA A 100 -9.65 -0.53 -5.17
C ALA A 100 -9.72 -0.24 -3.65
N GLY A 101 -9.08 -1.09 -2.83
CA GLY A 101 -8.92 -0.83 -1.40
C GLY A 101 -7.71 0.07 -1.11
N ASP A 102 -7.45 0.33 0.16
CA ASP A 102 -6.24 1.07 0.56
C ASP A 102 -4.98 0.17 0.49
N SER A 103 -3.80 0.78 0.49
CA SER A 103 -2.58 0.00 0.74
C SER A 103 -2.46 -0.29 2.24
N LEU A 104 -2.16 -1.54 2.61
CA LEU A 104 -1.81 -1.88 3.99
C LEU A 104 -0.29 -1.90 4.11
N CYS A 105 0.24 -0.89 4.79
CA CYS A 105 1.68 -0.71 4.98
C CYS A 105 2.07 -0.83 6.47
N GLU A 106 3.23 -1.43 6.71
CA GLU A 106 3.75 -1.70 8.04
C GLU A 106 5.22 -1.29 8.14
N ASP A 107 5.59 -0.70 9.28
CA ASP A 107 6.98 -0.61 9.71
C ASP A 107 7.44 -1.98 10.24
N LYS A 108 8.74 -2.29 10.14
CA LYS A 108 9.31 -3.58 10.60
C LYS A 108 8.76 -3.97 11.98
N ASP A 109 8.55 -5.27 12.18
CA ASP A 109 7.79 -5.86 13.29
C ASP A 109 8.14 -5.23 14.66
N GLY A 110 7.30 -4.27 15.07
CA GLY A 110 7.47 -3.52 16.32
C GLY A 110 6.56 -2.29 16.43
N ASP A 111 6.31 -1.57 15.33
CA ASP A 111 5.66 -0.25 15.39
C ASP A 111 4.18 -0.21 14.98
N ALA A 112 3.59 -1.34 14.53
CA ALA A 112 2.13 -1.44 14.34
C ALA A 112 1.34 -1.20 15.65
N LYS A 113 1.98 -1.33 16.83
CA LYS A 113 1.37 -0.98 18.12
C LYS A 113 1.58 0.48 18.54
N ARG A 114 2.41 1.26 17.84
CA ARG A 114 2.68 2.66 18.22
C ARG A 114 1.79 3.67 17.50
N SER A 115 1.38 3.38 16.26
CA SER A 115 0.44 4.26 15.54
C SER A 115 -0.98 4.28 16.15
N LEU A 116 -1.42 3.17 16.77
CA LEU A 116 -2.66 3.13 17.57
C LEU A 116 -2.53 3.78 18.98
N ARG A 117 -1.34 4.24 19.38
CA ARG A 117 -1.09 4.85 20.71
C ARG A 117 -0.90 6.37 20.71
N PHE A 118 -1.15 7.08 19.62
CA PHE A 118 -1.15 8.55 19.61
C PHE A 118 -2.56 9.17 19.52
N LYS A 119 -3.57 8.51 20.10
CA LYS A 119 -4.82 9.16 20.56
C LYS A 119 -4.82 9.28 22.08
N LYS A 120 -4.05 10.23 22.59
CA LYS A 120 -4.31 10.98 23.83
C LYS A 120 -3.15 11.95 24.04
N PHE A 121 -3.36 13.22 23.72
CA PHE A 121 -3.34 14.31 24.69
C PHE A 121 -4.27 15.41 24.17
#